data_AF-A0A6C0EW08-F1
#
_entry.id   AF-A0A6C0EW08-F1
#
_cell.length_a   1.000
_cell.length_b   1.000
_cell.length_c   1.000
_cell.angle_alpha   90.00
_cell.angle_beta   90.00
_cell.angle_gamma   90.00
#
_symmetry.space_group_name_H-M   'P 1'
#
loop_
_entity.id
_entity.type
_entity.pdbx_description
1 polymer ?
#
loop_
_entity_poly.entity_id
_entity_poly.type
_entity_poly.pdbx_seq_one_letter_code
_entity_poly.pdbx_strand_id
1 'polypeptide(L)'
;MEVLYNTNNGIENMWYVQIVETEDGCMLRTVHGIKNGKMITHDTIIDKGKNIGKKNETSAKEQAILEAKREWDKKIKQGYCVVNGTSTVAFKPMLALEFDKKDIKFPCYIQPKLDGIRCLIYKKDTIIFQSRQNKIFEPFTHLLPELEKIFSLYPDIILDGELYCHGLGFENVTSMVRRAKVRHPDIDKINYVIYDCINKMKYDERMNLLSPFMFKNVFFIETIVSYTLKHIEDS
;
A
#
# COMPACT_ATOMS: atom_id res chain seq x y z
N MET A 1 19.82 -11.59 -11.15
CA MET A 1 18.92 -12.43 -10.32
C MET A 1 17.88 -13.06 -11.22
N GLU A 2 17.10 -14.04 -10.73
CA GLU A 2 16.02 -14.63 -11.53
C GLU A 2 14.98 -13.57 -11.94
N VAL A 3 14.34 -13.81 -13.08
CA VAL A 3 13.27 -12.96 -13.59
C VAL A 3 12.02 -13.16 -12.73
N LEU A 4 11.35 -12.06 -12.42
CA LEU A 4 10.14 -12.01 -11.64
C LEU A 4 8.94 -11.63 -12.51
N TYR A 5 7.80 -12.26 -12.24
CA TYR A 5 6.55 -12.06 -12.97
C TYR A 5 5.41 -11.67 -12.03
N ASN A 6 4.46 -10.89 -12.53
CA ASN A 6 3.23 -10.55 -11.82
C ASN A 6 2.09 -10.30 -12.80
N THR A 7 0.96 -10.97 -12.61
CA THR A 7 -0.24 -10.77 -13.44
C THR A 7 -1.20 -9.80 -12.75
N ASN A 8 -1.51 -8.69 -13.41
CA ASN A 8 -2.51 -7.72 -12.97
C ASN A 8 -3.57 -7.58 -14.04
N ASN A 9 -4.84 -7.86 -13.68
CA ASN A 9 -5.97 -7.75 -14.61
C ASN A 9 -5.74 -8.47 -15.96
N GLY A 10 -5.13 -9.67 -15.91
CA GLY A 10 -4.80 -10.46 -17.11
C GLY A 10 -3.53 -10.01 -17.87
N ILE A 11 -2.90 -8.89 -17.48
CA ILE A 11 -1.66 -8.40 -18.09
C ILE A 11 -0.47 -8.97 -17.32
N GLU A 12 0.35 -9.77 -17.99
CA GLU A 12 1.60 -10.30 -17.45
C GLU A 12 2.70 -9.23 -17.46
N ASN A 13 3.17 -8.84 -16.28
CA ASN A 13 4.31 -7.95 -16.10
C ASN A 13 5.56 -8.77 -15.83
N MET A 14 6.70 -8.30 -16.31
CA MET A 14 8.01 -8.89 -16.11
C MET A 14 8.95 -7.85 -15.49
N TRP A 15 9.77 -8.28 -14.54
CA TRP A 15 10.78 -7.46 -13.88
C TRP A 15 12.03 -8.30 -13.61
N TYR A 16 13.21 -7.75 -13.81
CA TYR A 16 14.46 -8.36 -13.34
C TYR A 16 15.51 -7.31 -13.03
N VAL A 17 16.48 -7.71 -12.22
CA VAL A 17 17.64 -6.90 -11.86
C VAL A 17 18.92 -7.69 -12.11
N GLN A 18 19.91 -7.01 -12.67
CA GLN A 18 21.25 -7.54 -12.92
C GLN A 18 22.30 -6.53 -12.48
N ILE A 19 23.45 -7.06 -12.09
CA ILE A 19 24.64 -6.26 -11.80
C ILE A 19 25.53 -6.39 -13.03
N VAL A 20 25.92 -5.25 -13.59
CA VAL A 20 26.80 -5.14 -14.74
C VAL A 20 28.11 -4.56 -14.22
N GLU A 21 29.23 -5.25 -14.47
CA GLU A 21 30.54 -4.71 -14.14
C GLU A 21 30.91 -3.60 -15.13
N THR A 22 31.50 -2.52 -14.64
CA THR A 22 31.96 -1.36 -15.42
C THR A 22 33.42 -1.09 -15.11
N GLU A 23 34.11 -0.33 -15.96
CA GLU A 23 35.55 0.01 -15.74
C GLU A 23 35.82 0.60 -14.36
N ASP A 24 34.93 1.48 -13.87
CA ASP A 24 35.08 2.19 -12.59
C ASP A 24 34.25 1.61 -11.42
N GLY A 25 33.65 0.42 -11.57
CA GLY A 25 32.82 -0.16 -10.50
C GLY A 25 31.74 -1.12 -10.95
N CYS A 26 30.52 -0.92 -10.47
CA CYS A 26 29.36 -1.74 -10.80
C CYS A 26 28.16 -0.88 -11.17
N MET A 27 27.27 -1.42 -11.99
CA MET A 27 26.01 -0.79 -12.35
C MET A 27 24.87 -1.75 -12.04
N LEU A 28 23.87 -1.26 -11.30
CA LEU A 28 22.63 -1.96 -11.08
C LEU A 28 21.66 -1.63 -12.21
N ARG A 29 21.38 -2.62 -13.07
CA ARG A 29 20.42 -2.50 -14.17
C ARG A 29 19.11 -3.15 -13.80
N THR A 30 18.06 -2.35 -13.69
CA THR A 30 16.69 -2.79 -13.45
C THR A 30 15.90 -2.72 -14.75
N VAL A 31 15.27 -3.82 -15.14
CA VAL A 31 14.48 -3.90 -16.37
C VAL A 31 13.06 -4.34 -16.04
N HIS A 32 12.06 -3.64 -16.56
CA HIS A 32 10.66 -3.91 -16.25
C HIS A 32 9.71 -3.52 -17.37
N GLY A 33 8.56 -4.18 -17.47
CA GLY A 33 7.56 -3.90 -18.50
C GLY A 33 6.52 -4.99 -18.64
N ILE A 34 5.71 -4.90 -19.69
CA ILE A 34 4.77 -5.95 -20.07
C ILE A 34 5.56 -7.08 -20.72
N LYS A 35 5.32 -8.33 -20.30
CA LYS A 35 5.98 -9.50 -20.88
C LYS A 35 5.66 -9.59 -22.37
N ASN A 36 6.70 -9.77 -23.20
CA ASN A 36 6.63 -9.68 -24.67
C ASN A 36 6.21 -8.31 -25.24
N GLY A 37 6.17 -7.28 -24.40
CA GLY A 37 5.85 -5.91 -24.79
C GLY A 37 7.06 -4.99 -24.64
N LYS A 38 6.78 -3.68 -24.52
CA LYS A 38 7.81 -2.67 -24.30
C LYS A 38 8.44 -2.85 -22.91
N MET A 39 9.77 -2.97 -22.89
CA MET A 39 10.57 -2.99 -21.68
C MET A 39 11.24 -1.64 -21.45
N ILE A 40 11.33 -1.24 -20.18
CA ILE A 40 12.00 -0.04 -19.71
C ILE A 40 13.21 -0.47 -18.89
N THR A 41 14.35 0.14 -19.19
CA THR A 41 15.63 -0.10 -18.50
C THR A 41 16.01 1.13 -17.68
N HIS A 42 16.39 0.92 -16.43
CA HIS A 42 16.95 1.93 -15.55
C HIS A 42 18.28 1.45 -14.98
N ASP A 43 19.32 2.25 -15.17
CA ASP A 43 20.67 1.96 -14.73
C ASP A 43 21.06 2.87 -13.56
N THR A 44 21.75 2.30 -12.58
CA THR A 44 22.24 3.04 -11.40
C THR A 44 23.69 2.67 -11.17
N ILE A 45 24.58 3.66 -11.27
CA ILE A 45 26.01 3.48 -11.05
C ILE A 45 26.26 3.35 -9.54
N ILE A 46 27.08 2.35 -9.18
CA ILE A 46 27.56 2.06 -7.84
C ILE A 46 29.08 1.98 -7.95
N ASP A 47 29.72 3.14 -7.81
CA ASP A 47 31.17 3.32 -7.90
C ASP A 47 31.87 3.17 -6.54
N LYS A 48 31.11 3.25 -5.45
CA LYS A 48 31.64 3.24 -4.08
C LYS A 48 30.84 2.35 -3.14
N GLY A 49 31.56 1.82 -2.17
CA GLY A 49 31.03 1.15 -1.01
C GLY A 49 30.35 2.08 0.00
N LYS A 50 29.74 1.50 1.04
CA LYS A 50 29.15 2.25 2.17
C LYS A 50 29.85 1.91 3.48
N ASN A 51 29.76 2.82 4.45
CA ASN A 51 30.34 2.68 5.78
C ASN A 51 31.87 2.47 5.80
N ILE A 52 32.59 3.10 4.87
CA ILE A 52 34.05 3.05 4.81
C ILE A 52 34.66 3.38 6.18
N GLY A 53 35.55 2.51 6.67
CA GLY A 53 36.20 2.62 7.98
C GLY A 53 35.38 2.08 9.16
N LYS A 54 34.25 1.39 8.94
CA LYS A 54 33.45 0.76 10.01
C LYS A 54 33.40 -0.76 9.84
N LYS A 55 33.02 -1.49 10.90
CA LYS A 55 32.92 -2.97 10.89
C LYS A 55 31.99 -3.52 9.79
N ASN A 56 31.03 -2.71 9.34
CA ASN A 56 30.06 -3.05 8.29
C ASN A 56 30.34 -2.32 6.97
N GLU A 57 31.61 -2.01 6.71
CA GLU A 57 32.09 -1.52 5.43
C GLU A 57 31.72 -2.48 4.30
N THR A 58 31.34 -1.93 3.15
CA THR A 58 31.09 -2.69 1.92
C THR A 58 31.96 -2.13 0.81
N SER A 59 32.37 -2.97 -0.13
CA SER A 59 32.88 -2.57 -1.44
C SER A 59 31.76 -2.17 -2.40
N ALA A 60 32.09 -1.54 -3.53
CA ALA A 60 31.11 -1.21 -4.57
C ALA A 60 30.34 -2.45 -5.07
N LYS A 61 31.03 -3.58 -5.26
CA LYS A 61 30.43 -4.85 -5.68
C LYS A 61 29.50 -5.44 -4.62
N GLU A 62 29.92 -5.47 -3.36
CA GLU A 62 29.07 -5.92 -2.25
C GLU A 62 27.84 -5.02 -2.09
N GLN A 63 28.01 -3.71 -2.21
CA GLN A 63 26.91 -2.76 -2.18
C GLN A 63 25.92 -3.01 -3.32
N ALA A 64 26.40 -3.29 -4.54
CA ALA A 64 25.56 -3.64 -5.68
C ALA A 64 24.75 -4.93 -5.44
N ILE A 65 25.37 -5.96 -4.84
CA ILE A 65 24.69 -7.21 -4.48
C ILE A 65 23.59 -6.97 -3.44
N LEU A 66 23.88 -6.19 -2.41
CA LEU A 66 22.91 -5.84 -1.37
C LEU A 66 21.73 -5.04 -1.94
N GLU A 67 21.98 -4.09 -2.84
CA GLU A 67 20.93 -3.30 -3.48
C GLU A 67 20.08 -4.13 -4.44
N ALA A 68 20.72 -4.99 -5.26
CA ALA A 68 20.01 -5.94 -6.12
C ALA A 68 19.05 -6.83 -5.32
N LYS A 69 19.55 -7.41 -4.22
CA LYS A 69 18.74 -8.26 -3.33
C LYS A 69 17.59 -7.49 -2.68
N ARG A 70 17.84 -6.25 -2.22
CA ARG A 70 16.81 -5.40 -1.62
C ARG A 70 15.67 -5.10 -2.61
N GLU A 71 16.00 -4.76 -3.86
CA GLU A 71 14.98 -4.49 -4.89
C GLU A 71 14.22 -5.77 -5.28
N TRP A 72 14.91 -6.92 -5.36
CA TRP A 72 14.27 -8.21 -5.61
C TRP A 72 13.30 -8.60 -4.48
N ASP A 73 13.73 -8.54 -3.22
CA ASP A 73 12.90 -8.82 -2.05
C ASP A 73 11.68 -7.88 -1.98
N LYS A 74 11.87 -6.62 -2.37
CA LYS A 74 10.79 -5.62 -2.46
C LYS A 74 9.77 -6.01 -3.54
N LYS A 75 10.20 -6.51 -4.69
CA LYS A 75 9.31 -6.96 -5.76
C LYS A 75 8.53 -8.21 -5.38
N ILE A 76 9.16 -9.16 -4.69
CA ILE A 76 8.45 -10.31 -4.11
C ILE A 76 7.34 -9.85 -3.17
N LYS A 77 7.61 -8.90 -2.26
CA LYS A 77 6.58 -8.32 -1.37
C LYS A 77 5.47 -7.60 -2.11
N GLN A 78 5.75 -7.04 -3.29
CA GLN A 78 4.74 -6.44 -4.17
C GLN A 78 3.90 -7.48 -4.94
N GLY A 79 4.12 -8.77 -4.68
CA GLY A 79 3.39 -9.89 -5.27
C GLY A 79 4.02 -10.44 -6.55
N TYR A 80 5.24 -10.06 -6.89
CA TYR A 80 5.96 -10.73 -7.97
C TYR A 80 6.45 -12.12 -7.52
N CYS A 81 6.59 -13.05 -8.47
CA CYS A 81 7.04 -14.43 -8.20
C CYS A 81 7.94 -14.93 -9.34
N VAL A 82 8.77 -15.94 -9.04
CA VAL A 82 9.69 -16.54 -10.02
C VAL A 82 8.95 -17.47 -10.99
N VAL A 83 7.90 -18.14 -10.52
CA VAL A 83 7.08 -19.06 -11.32
C VAL A 83 5.84 -18.33 -11.82
N ASN A 84 5.68 -18.28 -13.14
CA ASN A 84 4.44 -17.86 -13.80
C ASN A 84 3.29 -18.78 -13.37
N GLY A 85 2.51 -18.43 -12.34
CA GLY A 85 1.29 -19.20 -12.02
C GLY A 85 0.74 -19.16 -10.60
N THR A 86 1.43 -18.60 -9.61
CA THR A 86 0.86 -18.50 -8.25
C THR A 86 1.07 -17.10 -7.66
N SER A 87 0.29 -16.15 -8.17
CA SER A 87 0.03 -14.92 -7.42
C SER A 87 -0.65 -15.30 -6.11
N THR A 88 0.07 -15.28 -4.98
CA THR A 88 -0.58 -15.07 -3.69
C THR A 88 -1.41 -13.81 -3.84
N VAL A 89 -2.74 -13.92 -3.70
CA VAL A 89 -3.67 -12.81 -3.88
C VAL A 89 -3.33 -11.74 -2.84
N ALA A 90 -2.44 -10.83 -3.21
CA ALA A 90 -2.25 -9.59 -2.50
C ALA A 90 -3.50 -8.76 -2.81
N PHE A 91 -4.28 -8.46 -1.79
CA PHE A 91 -5.40 -7.54 -1.92
C PHE A 91 -4.84 -6.19 -2.35
N LYS A 92 -5.03 -5.84 -3.62
CA LYS A 92 -4.61 -4.56 -4.14
C LYS A 92 -5.76 -3.57 -3.95
N PRO A 93 -5.56 -2.51 -3.15
CA PRO A 93 -6.57 -1.49 -2.99
C PRO A 93 -6.90 -0.83 -4.33
N MET A 94 -8.15 -0.44 -4.54
CA MET A 94 -8.55 0.31 -5.74
C MET A 94 -7.87 1.70 -5.75
N LEU A 95 -7.34 2.09 -6.90
CA LEU A 95 -6.76 3.43 -7.10
C LEU A 95 -7.83 4.40 -7.59
N ALA A 96 -7.81 5.61 -7.04
CA ALA A 96 -8.59 6.70 -7.59
C ALA A 96 -7.96 7.18 -8.90
N LEU A 97 -8.80 7.51 -9.87
CA LEU A 97 -8.40 8.28 -11.05
C LEU A 97 -8.31 9.77 -10.65
N GLU A 98 -7.55 10.55 -11.41
CA GLU A 98 -7.59 12.00 -11.27
C GLU A 98 -8.99 12.51 -11.60
N PHE A 99 -9.42 13.54 -10.86
CA PHE A 99 -10.75 14.10 -11.02
C PHE A 99 -10.84 14.88 -12.35
N ASP A 100 -11.69 14.41 -13.27
CA ASP A 100 -12.16 15.17 -14.42
C ASP A 100 -13.69 15.26 -14.37
N LYS A 101 -14.21 16.49 -14.50
CA LYS A 101 -15.65 16.78 -14.49
C LYS A 101 -16.42 15.96 -15.55
N LYS A 102 -15.77 15.61 -16.66
CA LYS A 102 -16.38 14.85 -17.77
C LYS A 102 -16.63 13.39 -17.44
N ASP A 103 -15.90 12.84 -16.47
CA ASP A 103 -15.95 11.41 -16.14
C ASP A 103 -17.00 11.10 -15.05
N ILE A 104 -17.65 12.12 -14.51
CA ILE A 104 -18.61 11.97 -13.40
C ILE A 104 -19.98 11.61 -13.93
N LYS A 105 -20.54 10.53 -13.38
CA LYS A 105 -21.92 10.12 -13.60
C LYS A 105 -22.72 10.37 -12.32
N PHE A 106 -23.86 11.04 -12.46
CA PHE A 106 -24.75 11.34 -11.35
C PHE A 106 -25.89 10.31 -11.25
N PRO A 107 -26.36 9.99 -10.03
CA PRO A 107 -25.80 10.42 -8.74
C PRO A 107 -24.43 9.78 -8.45
N CYS A 108 -23.57 10.50 -7.74
CA CYS A 108 -22.28 10.02 -7.28
C CYS A 108 -22.12 10.17 -5.76
N TYR A 109 -21.18 9.45 -5.18
CA TYR A 109 -20.84 9.52 -3.76
C TYR A 109 -19.56 10.34 -3.57
N ILE A 110 -19.56 11.22 -2.59
CA ILE A 110 -18.41 12.07 -2.25
C ILE A 110 -18.00 11.79 -0.81
N GLN A 111 -16.69 11.70 -0.60
CA GLN A 111 -16.07 11.49 0.70
C GLN A 111 -14.91 12.49 0.85
N PRO A 112 -14.64 13.00 2.07
CA PRO A 112 -13.50 13.86 2.30
C PRO A 112 -12.20 13.09 2.05
N LYS A 113 -11.26 13.71 1.33
CA LYS A 113 -9.95 13.12 1.10
C LYS A 113 -9.07 13.30 2.34
N LEU A 114 -8.88 12.23 3.09
CA LEU A 114 -7.99 12.21 4.25
C LEU A 114 -6.51 12.25 3.85
N ASP A 115 -5.71 12.92 4.67
CA ASP A 115 -4.26 13.01 4.53
C ASP A 115 -3.56 12.13 5.57
N GLY A 116 -3.69 10.81 5.39
CA GLY A 116 -3.21 9.80 6.33
C GLY A 116 -2.41 8.69 5.66
N ILE A 117 -2.46 7.48 6.24
CA ILE A 117 -1.82 6.30 5.66
C ILE A 117 -2.84 5.20 5.39
N ARG A 118 -3.12 4.94 4.11
CA ARG A 118 -3.98 3.85 3.67
C ARG A 118 -3.58 2.50 4.28
N CYS A 119 -4.56 1.83 4.87
CA CYS A 119 -4.42 0.53 5.50
C CYS A 119 -5.63 -0.35 5.19
N LEU A 120 -5.37 -1.51 4.60
CA LEU A 120 -6.33 -2.60 4.54
C LEU A 120 -6.32 -3.34 5.89
N ILE A 121 -7.48 -3.64 6.43
CA ILE A 121 -7.61 -4.43 7.66
C ILE A 121 -8.55 -5.61 7.42
N TYR A 122 -8.07 -6.81 7.72
CA TYR A 122 -8.83 -8.05 7.56
C TYR A 122 -8.42 -9.07 8.62
N LYS A 123 -9.30 -10.04 8.88
CA LYS A 123 -9.06 -11.12 9.85
C LYS A 123 -8.65 -12.40 9.15
N LYS A 124 -7.62 -13.06 9.67
CA LYS A 124 -7.28 -14.47 9.42
C LYS A 124 -7.30 -15.18 10.77
N ASP A 125 -6.16 -15.70 11.22
CA ASP A 125 -5.97 -16.14 12.61
C ASP A 125 -5.92 -14.94 13.57
N THR A 126 -5.41 -13.81 13.08
CA THR A 126 -5.33 -12.53 13.79
C THR A 126 -5.79 -11.39 12.87
N ILE A 127 -6.03 -10.21 13.44
CA ILE A 127 -6.31 -9.00 12.67
C ILE A 127 -5.00 -8.51 12.04
N ILE A 128 -5.01 -8.38 10.72
CA ILE A 128 -3.86 -7.96 9.91
C ILE A 128 -4.04 -6.52 9.44
N PHE A 129 -3.01 -5.71 9.61
CA PHE A 129 -2.93 -4.33 9.14
C PHE A 129 -1.96 -4.25 7.96
N GLN A 130 -2.46 -4.09 6.75
CA GLN A 130 -1.69 -4.15 5.52
C GLN A 130 -1.66 -2.80 4.82
N SER A 131 -0.47 -2.27 4.54
CA SER A 131 -0.31 -1.05 3.75
C SER A 131 -0.63 -1.29 2.28
N ARG A 132 -0.82 -0.20 1.52
CA ARG A 132 -0.94 -0.21 0.05
C ARG A 132 0.17 -0.99 -0.68
N GLN A 133 1.38 -1.06 -0.11
CA GLN A 133 2.52 -1.78 -0.69
C GLN A 133 2.71 -3.18 -0.07
N ASN A 134 1.65 -3.78 0.47
CA ASN A 134 1.62 -5.07 1.16
C ASN A 134 2.51 -5.18 2.40
N LYS A 135 2.97 -4.05 2.97
CA LYS A 135 3.76 -4.07 4.20
C LYS A 135 2.81 -4.28 5.38
N ILE A 136 3.10 -5.28 6.19
CA ILE A 136 2.35 -5.53 7.42
C ILE A 136 2.83 -4.59 8.53
N PHE A 137 1.92 -3.77 9.04
CA PHE A 137 2.13 -2.96 10.23
C PHE A 137 2.07 -3.84 11.47
N GLU A 138 2.72 -3.40 12.53
CA GLU A 138 2.48 -4.00 13.83
C GLU A 138 1.08 -3.59 14.33
N PRO A 139 0.33 -4.48 15.01
CA PRO A 139 -1.05 -4.21 15.40
C PRO A 139 -1.23 -2.91 16.19
N PHE A 140 -2.31 -2.19 15.92
CA PHE A 140 -2.70 -0.99 16.68
C PHE A 140 -3.66 -1.45 17.78
N THR A 141 -3.10 -1.69 18.96
CA THR A 141 -3.79 -2.39 20.06
C THR A 141 -5.06 -1.70 20.52
N HIS A 142 -5.10 -0.37 20.47
CA HIS A 142 -6.27 0.43 20.84
C HIS A 142 -7.42 0.33 19.82
N LEU A 143 -7.16 -0.10 18.59
CA LEU A 143 -8.17 -0.34 17.55
C LEU A 143 -8.79 -1.74 17.61
N LEU A 144 -8.05 -2.71 18.16
CA LEU A 144 -8.45 -4.13 18.16
C LEU A 144 -9.84 -4.38 18.77
N PRO A 145 -10.22 -3.80 19.93
CA PRO A 145 -11.52 -4.09 20.54
C PRO A 145 -12.71 -3.69 19.66
N GLU A 146 -12.57 -2.62 18.86
CA GLU A 146 -13.61 -2.15 17.95
C GLU A 146 -13.61 -2.97 16.66
N LEU A 147 -12.44 -3.29 16.13
CA LEU A 147 -12.29 -4.17 14.96
C LEU A 147 -12.82 -5.58 15.22
N GLU A 148 -12.59 -6.15 16.41
CA GLU A 148 -13.10 -7.48 16.77
C GLU A 148 -14.64 -7.53 16.75
N LYS A 149 -15.31 -6.43 17.10
CA LYS A 149 -16.78 -6.34 16.97
C LYS A 149 -17.20 -6.41 15.51
N ILE A 150 -16.52 -5.68 14.62
CA ILE A 150 -16.80 -5.73 13.18
C ILE A 150 -16.57 -7.15 12.65
N PHE A 151 -15.42 -7.77 12.94
CA PHE A 151 -15.09 -9.10 12.45
C PHE A 151 -15.90 -10.23 13.09
N SER A 152 -16.53 -10.00 14.25
CA SER A 152 -17.49 -10.96 14.82
C SER A 152 -18.78 -11.04 13.99
N LEU A 153 -19.18 -9.93 13.36
CA LEU A 153 -20.36 -9.84 12.51
C LEU A 153 -20.03 -10.20 11.06
N TYR A 154 -18.86 -9.79 10.59
CA TYR A 154 -18.39 -9.97 9.23
C TYR A 154 -16.97 -10.55 9.22
N PRO A 155 -16.79 -11.85 9.45
CA PRO A 155 -15.46 -12.46 9.60
C PRO A 155 -14.54 -12.31 8.38
N ASP A 156 -15.12 -12.34 7.18
CA ASP A 156 -14.38 -12.33 5.91
C ASP A 156 -14.28 -10.94 5.26
N ILE A 157 -14.75 -9.88 5.94
CA ILE A 157 -14.68 -8.53 5.38
C ILE A 157 -13.22 -8.06 5.32
N ILE A 158 -12.90 -7.33 4.25
CA ILE A 158 -11.62 -6.65 4.09
C ILE A 158 -11.91 -5.16 4.05
N LEU A 159 -11.66 -4.49 5.17
CA LEU A 159 -11.87 -3.05 5.31
C LEU A 159 -10.78 -2.29 4.55
N ASP A 160 -11.18 -1.22 3.88
CA ASP A 160 -10.30 -0.28 3.19
C ASP A 160 -10.52 1.12 3.77
N GLY A 161 -9.45 1.69 4.27
CA GLY A 161 -9.52 2.88 5.09
C GLY A 161 -8.18 3.55 5.27
N GLU A 162 -8.18 4.63 6.05
CA GLU A 162 -7.03 5.47 6.32
C GLU A 162 -6.68 5.44 7.80
N LEU A 163 -5.41 5.19 8.13
CA LEU A 163 -4.87 5.53 9.45
C LEU A 163 -4.70 7.05 9.50
N TYR A 164 -5.46 7.72 10.36
CA TYR A 164 -5.62 9.17 10.34
C TYR A 164 -5.65 9.74 11.76
N CYS A 165 -5.09 10.93 11.95
CA CYS A 165 -5.23 11.70 13.18
C CYS A 165 -5.60 13.12 12.82
N HIS A 166 -6.76 13.59 13.31
CA HIS A 166 -7.23 14.93 13.00
C HIS A 166 -6.25 16.00 13.49
N GLY A 167 -6.02 17.02 12.67
CA GLY A 167 -5.08 18.10 12.96
C GLY A 167 -3.59 17.75 12.76
N LEU A 168 -3.24 16.50 12.40
CA LEU A 168 -1.87 16.13 12.05
C LEU A 168 -1.72 15.96 10.53
N GLY A 169 -0.66 16.54 9.98
CA GLY A 169 -0.29 16.32 8.57
C GLY A 169 0.29 14.93 8.31
N PHE A 170 0.30 14.54 7.04
CA PHE A 170 0.79 13.25 6.56
C PHE A 170 2.13 12.78 7.13
N GLU A 171 3.13 13.68 7.22
CA GLU A 171 4.47 13.32 7.71
C GLU A 171 4.47 12.88 9.17
N ASN A 172 3.65 13.53 10.01
CA ASN A 172 3.50 13.19 11.42
C ASN A 172 2.80 11.84 11.56
N VAL A 173 1.69 11.63 10.83
CA VAL A 173 1.00 10.33 10.81
C VAL A 173 1.95 9.22 10.35
N THR A 174 2.73 9.48 9.29
CA THR A 174 3.74 8.54 8.77
C THR A 174 4.77 8.17 9.84
N SER A 175 5.28 9.16 10.58
CA SER A 175 6.24 8.95 11.67
C SER A 175 5.67 8.03 12.74
N MET A 176 4.40 8.23 13.11
CA MET A 176 3.72 7.46 14.15
C MET A 176 3.50 6.00 13.74
N VAL A 177 3.03 5.75 12.51
CA VAL A 177 2.70 4.39 12.05
C VAL A 177 3.91 3.56 11.61
N ARG A 178 5.06 4.21 11.40
CA ARG A 178 6.26 3.52 10.94
C ARG A 178 6.77 2.58 12.02
N ARG A 179 7.11 1.36 11.61
CA ARG A 179 7.80 0.37 12.46
C ARG A 179 9.05 0.98 13.09
N ALA A 180 9.16 0.86 14.40
CA ALA A 180 10.29 1.32 15.20
C ALA A 180 10.53 0.34 16.36
N LYS A 181 11.73 0.39 16.97
CA LYS A 181 12.05 -0.45 18.14
C LYS A 181 11.16 -0.16 19.34
N VAL A 182 10.79 1.12 19.50
CA VAL A 182 9.85 1.61 20.50
C VAL A 182 8.71 2.26 19.74
N ARG A 183 7.46 1.93 20.10
CA ARG A 183 6.28 2.54 19.48
C ARG A 183 6.22 4.03 19.78
N HIS A 184 5.64 4.77 18.83
CA HIS A 184 5.44 6.19 19.01
C HIS A 184 4.54 6.43 20.25
N PRO A 185 4.88 7.36 21.15
CA PRO A 185 4.11 7.59 22.38
C PRO A 185 2.65 7.98 22.11
N ASP A 186 2.41 8.69 21.01
CA ASP A 186 1.07 9.11 20.59
C ASP A 186 0.33 8.12 19.68
N ILE A 187 0.79 6.87 19.53
CA ILE A 187 0.20 5.91 18.58
C ILE A 187 -1.31 5.72 18.77
N ASP A 188 -1.80 5.86 20.01
CA ASP A 188 -3.21 5.70 20.36
C ASP A 188 -4.10 6.86 19.87
N LYS A 189 -3.51 7.95 19.36
CA LYS A 189 -4.25 9.04 18.70
C LYS A 189 -4.64 8.72 17.26
N ILE A 190 -4.06 7.66 16.67
CA ILE A 190 -4.41 7.21 15.33
C ILE A 190 -5.80 6.58 15.34
N ASN A 191 -6.69 7.11 14.52
CA ASN A 191 -7.97 6.49 14.20
C ASN A 191 -7.85 5.69 12.90
N TYR A 192 -8.75 4.73 12.72
CA TYR A 192 -8.96 4.07 11.45
C TYR A 192 -10.28 4.52 10.85
N VAL A 193 -10.20 5.28 9.77
CA VAL A 193 -11.36 5.84 9.09
C VAL A 193 -11.64 4.99 7.85
N ILE A 194 -12.75 4.26 7.88
CA ILE A 194 -13.18 3.34 6.82
C ILE A 194 -13.85 4.15 5.71
N TYR A 195 -13.45 3.96 4.45
CA TYR A 195 -14.15 4.57 3.32
C TYR A 195 -14.71 3.53 2.35
N ASP A 196 -14.22 2.30 2.37
CA ASP A 196 -14.71 1.21 1.53
C ASP A 196 -14.39 -0.18 2.11
N CYS A 197 -14.74 -1.24 1.39
CA CYS A 197 -14.29 -2.60 1.61
C CYS A 197 -14.05 -3.33 0.28
N ILE A 198 -13.15 -4.31 0.28
CA ILE A 198 -12.89 -5.13 -0.91
C ILE A 198 -14.00 -6.17 -1.03
N ASN A 199 -14.98 -5.89 -1.88
CA ASN A 199 -16.11 -6.77 -2.15
C ASN A 199 -16.60 -6.62 -3.60
N LYS A 200 -17.34 -7.59 -4.12
CA LYS A 200 -17.97 -7.57 -5.45
C LYS A 200 -19.29 -6.80 -5.51
N MET A 201 -19.85 -6.44 -4.34
CA MET A 201 -21.06 -5.62 -4.22
C MET A 201 -20.90 -4.25 -4.88
N LYS A 202 -22.02 -3.61 -5.24
CA LYS A 202 -22.03 -2.21 -5.67
C LYS A 202 -21.64 -1.29 -4.51
N TYR A 203 -21.16 -0.09 -4.82
CA TYR A 203 -20.67 0.82 -3.79
C TYR A 203 -21.76 1.21 -2.77
N ASP A 204 -23.00 1.42 -3.21
CA ASP A 204 -24.13 1.75 -2.34
C ASP A 204 -24.43 0.64 -1.33
N GLU A 205 -24.37 -0.62 -1.76
CA GLU A 205 -24.50 -1.79 -0.88
C GLU A 205 -23.35 -1.86 0.14
N ARG A 206 -22.10 -1.59 -0.30
CA ARG A 206 -20.93 -1.55 0.59
C ARG A 206 -21.04 -0.40 1.59
N MET A 207 -21.45 0.78 1.15
CA MET A 207 -21.68 1.94 2.00
C MET A 207 -22.74 1.64 3.07
N ASN A 208 -23.88 1.05 2.69
CA ASN A 208 -24.94 0.70 3.65
C ASN A 208 -24.50 -0.36 4.66
N LEU A 209 -23.59 -1.26 4.27
CA LEU A 209 -22.98 -2.22 5.18
C LEU A 209 -22.02 -1.55 6.18
N LEU A 210 -21.24 -0.56 5.72
CA LEU A 210 -20.16 0.05 6.49
C LEU A 210 -20.61 1.24 7.35
N SER A 211 -21.61 2.01 6.90
CA SER A 211 -22.09 3.23 7.57
C SER A 211 -22.56 3.04 9.02
N PRO A 212 -23.02 1.86 9.48
CA PRO A 212 -23.32 1.65 10.89
C PRO A 212 -22.08 1.61 11.80
N PHE A 213 -20.87 1.43 11.26
CA PHE A 213 -19.65 1.40 12.06
C PHE A 213 -19.21 2.80 12.44
N MET A 214 -19.61 3.25 13.64
CA MET A 214 -19.29 4.57 14.19
C MET A 214 -18.73 4.45 15.61
N PHE A 215 -17.64 3.68 15.76
CA PHE A 215 -16.96 3.54 17.05
C PHE A 215 -16.04 4.73 17.34
N LYS A 216 -15.39 4.74 18.51
CA LYS A 216 -14.59 5.89 18.95
C LYS A 216 -13.35 6.10 18.08
N ASN A 217 -12.64 5.02 17.77
CA ASN A 217 -11.38 5.08 17.02
C ASN A 217 -11.49 4.41 15.64
N VAL A 218 -12.54 3.64 15.40
CA VAL A 218 -12.83 2.95 14.14
C VAL A 218 -14.21 3.37 13.64
N PHE A 219 -14.27 4.12 12.54
CA PHE A 219 -15.55 4.64 12.04
C PHE A 219 -15.56 4.81 10.53
N PHE A 220 -16.76 4.74 9.95
CA PHE A 220 -16.99 5.01 8.55
C PHE A 220 -16.95 6.52 8.28
N ILE A 221 -16.34 6.89 7.17
CA ILE A 221 -16.21 8.28 6.75
C ILE A 221 -17.56 8.84 6.33
N GLU A 222 -17.77 10.12 6.62
CA GLU A 222 -18.93 10.82 6.10
C GLU A 222 -18.96 10.72 4.56
N THR A 223 -20.11 10.30 4.04
CA THR A 223 -20.33 10.08 2.62
C THR A 223 -21.62 10.77 2.22
N ILE A 224 -21.54 11.69 1.25
CA ILE A 224 -22.70 12.43 0.74
C ILE A 224 -23.03 11.97 -0.67
N VAL A 225 -24.34 11.95 -0.99
CA VAL A 225 -24.80 11.69 -2.36
C VAL A 225 -24.94 13.03 -3.07
N SER A 226 -24.27 13.16 -4.21
CA SER A 226 -24.39 14.31 -5.07
C SER A 226 -25.08 13.99 -6.38
N TYR A 227 -25.92 14.92 -6.81
CA TYR A 227 -26.69 14.86 -8.05
C TYR A 227 -26.21 15.89 -9.07
N THR A 228 -25.32 16.80 -8.69
CA THR A 228 -24.83 17.88 -9.56
C THR A 228 -23.37 18.21 -9.27
N LEU A 229 -22.66 18.75 -10.27
CA LEU A 229 -21.28 19.21 -10.10
C LEU A 229 -21.15 20.30 -9.03
N LYS A 230 -22.13 21.21 -8.97
CA LYS A 230 -22.13 22.33 -8.01
C LYS A 230 -22.06 21.84 -6.56
N HIS A 231 -22.80 20.78 -6.23
CA HIS A 231 -22.78 20.21 -4.89
C HIS A 231 -21.42 19.57 -4.53
N ILE A 232 -20.63 19.14 -5.53
CA ILE A 232 -19.24 18.67 -5.30
C ILE A 232 -18.30 19.85 -5.03
N GLU A 233 -18.51 20.98 -5.70
CA GLU A 233 -17.65 22.17 -5.58
C GLU A 233 -17.87 22.92 -4.26
N ASP A 234 -19.09 22.82 -3.71
CA ASP A 234 -19.50 23.47 -2.46
C ASP A 234 -19.18 22.62 -1.19
N SER A 235 -18.80 21.35 -1.36
CA SER A 235 -18.52 20.37 -0.29
C SER A 235 -17.03 20.22 0.01
#